data_AF-A0AAW0JI49-F1
#
_entry.id   AF-A0AAW0JI49-F1
#
_cell.length_a   1.000
_cell.length_b   1.000
_cell.length_c   1.000
_cell.angle_alpha   90.00
_cell.angle_beta   90.00
_cell.angle_gamma   90.00
#
_symmetry.space_group_name_H-M   'P 1'
#
loop_
_entity.id
_entity.type
_entity.pdbx_description
1 polymer ?
#
loop_
_entity_poly.entity_id
_entity_poly.type
_entity_poly.pdbx_seq_one_letter_code
_entity_poly.pdbx_strand_id
1 'polypeptide(L)'
;SPQFNYYNSVLINEKDEKGNYVELGDEFLLEPDAHFSNQRVNISLSSVQLPTNVYNKDPDILNGVYMSEALNPVFVENFQRDPTLTWQYFGSSTGFFRIYP
;
A
#
# COMPACT_ATOMS: atom_id res chain seq x y z
N SER A 1 8.83 14.40 -15.21
CA SER A 1 9.24 13.55 -14.07
C SER A 1 8.34 12.34 -14.06
N PRO A 2 8.82 11.12 -13.80
CA PRO A 2 7.90 10.01 -13.59
C PRO A 2 7.03 10.38 -12.39
N GLN A 3 5.71 10.30 -12.58
CA GLN A 3 4.75 10.49 -11.52
C GLN A 3 4.73 9.16 -10.75
N PHE A 4 5.50 9.09 -9.67
CA PHE A 4 5.59 7.87 -8.87
C PHE A 4 4.39 7.81 -7.94
N ASN A 5 3.30 7.20 -8.41
CA ASN A 5 2.09 7.00 -7.64
C ASN A 5 2.19 5.64 -6.93
N TYR A 6 2.10 5.65 -5.61
CA TYR A 6 1.92 4.46 -4.78
C TYR A 6 0.84 4.76 -3.75
N TYR A 7 0.15 3.73 -3.26
CA TYR A 7 -0.88 3.88 -2.25
C TYR A 7 -0.27 4.06 -0.86
N ASN A 8 -0.23 5.29 -0.36
CA ASN A 8 0.25 5.57 0.99
C ASN A 8 -0.83 5.18 2.01
N SER A 9 -0.52 4.24 2.91
CA SER A 9 -1.49 3.67 3.85
C SER A 9 -2.16 4.71 4.77
N VAL A 10 -1.56 5.89 4.97
CA VAL A 10 -2.13 7.00 5.76
C VAL A 10 -3.05 7.90 4.92
N LEU A 11 -2.78 8.02 3.62
CA LEU A 11 -3.42 9.01 2.75
C LEU A 11 -4.43 8.42 1.78
N ILE A 12 -4.47 7.08 1.60
CA ILE A 12 -5.43 6.44 0.70
C ILE A 12 -6.85 6.97 0.91
N ASN A 13 -7.50 7.36 -0.19
CA ASN A 13 -8.84 7.94 -0.21
C ASN A 13 -9.02 9.30 0.48
N GLU A 14 -7.95 9.94 0.95
CA GLU A 14 -8.01 11.27 1.57
C GLU A 14 -8.26 12.35 0.50
N LYS A 15 -9.22 13.23 0.77
CA LYS A 15 -9.62 14.32 -0.13
C LYS A 15 -9.47 15.68 0.54
N ASP A 16 -9.08 16.68 -0.25
CA ASP A 16 -9.05 18.07 0.18
C ASP A 16 -10.47 18.66 0.34
N GLU A 17 -10.55 19.88 0.85
CA GLU A 17 -11.82 20.61 1.04
C GLU A 17 -12.61 20.84 -0.26
N LYS A 18 -11.94 20.72 -1.43
CA LYS A 18 -12.52 20.87 -2.76
C LYS A 18 -12.96 19.52 -3.35
N GLY A 19 -12.75 18.41 -2.64
CA GLY A 19 -13.09 17.06 -3.06
C GLY A 19 -12.08 16.39 -3.99
N ASN A 20 -10.89 16.97 -4.18
CA ASN A 20 -9.80 16.35 -4.95
C ASN A 20 -8.97 15.45 -4.04
N TYR A 21 -8.43 14.35 -4.57
CA TYR A 21 -7.47 13.54 -3.82
C TYR A 21 -6.21 14.35 -3.48
N VAL A 22 -5.72 14.20 -2.26
CA VAL A 22 -4.42 14.76 -1.85
C VAL A 22 -3.27 14.04 -2.56
N GLU A 23 -2.06 14.60 -2.54
CA GLU A 23 -0.89 13.91 -3.07
C GLU A 23 -0.71 12.53 -2.38
N LEU A 24 -0.59 11.46 -3.16
CA LEU A 24 -0.58 10.04 -2.72
C LEU A 24 -1.88 9.53 -2.08
N GLY A 25 -2.95 10.33 -2.12
CA GLY A 25 -4.26 9.96 -1.60
C GLY A 25 -5.21 9.34 -2.62
N ASP A 26 -4.69 8.92 -3.78
CA ASP A 26 -5.44 8.32 -4.88
C ASP A 26 -6.47 7.27 -4.41
N GLU A 27 -7.50 7.07 -5.24
CA GLU A 27 -8.55 6.10 -4.95
C GLU A 27 -7.98 4.70 -4.76
N PHE A 28 -8.27 4.13 -3.60
CA PHE A 28 -7.92 2.77 -3.24
C PHE A 28 -9.19 2.05 -2.80
N LEU A 29 -9.70 1.17 -3.66
CA LEU A 29 -10.95 0.45 -3.40
C LEU A 29 -10.76 -0.48 -2.21
N LEU A 30 -11.54 -0.25 -1.15
CA LEU A 30 -11.51 -1.06 0.06
C LEU A 30 -12.89 -1.66 0.30
N GLU A 31 -12.94 -2.98 0.43
CA GLU A 31 -14.17 -3.73 0.67
C GLU A 31 -14.11 -4.44 2.03
N PRO A 32 -15.23 -4.52 2.77
CA PRO A 32 -15.27 -5.30 4.00
C PRO A 32 -15.00 -6.78 3.71
N ASP A 33 -14.03 -7.37 4.41
CA ASP A 33 -13.69 -8.78 4.26
C ASP A 33 -13.82 -9.54 5.58
N ALA A 34 -14.65 -10.59 5.60
CA ALA A 34 -14.93 -11.37 6.80
C ALA A 34 -13.69 -12.09 7.36
N HIS A 35 -12.74 -12.46 6.50
CA HIS A 35 -11.47 -13.07 6.91
C HIS A 35 -10.60 -12.10 7.71
N PHE A 36 -10.66 -10.81 7.35
CA PHE A 36 -9.98 -9.72 8.05
C PHE A 36 -10.87 -9.05 9.11
N SER A 37 -11.75 -9.81 9.76
CA SER A 37 -12.64 -9.30 10.82
C SER A 37 -13.54 -8.15 10.35
N ASN A 38 -14.00 -8.20 9.10
CA ASN A 38 -14.78 -7.17 8.40
C ASN A 38 -14.05 -5.81 8.28
N GLN A 39 -12.71 -5.80 8.42
CA GLN A 39 -11.92 -4.64 8.06
C GLN A 39 -12.04 -4.40 6.54
N ARG A 40 -12.01 -3.12 6.17
CA ARG A 40 -12.02 -2.71 4.77
C ARG A 40 -10.61 -2.84 4.22
N VAL A 41 -10.40 -3.78 3.32
CA VAL A 41 -9.08 -4.15 2.76
C VAL A 41 -9.11 -4.20 1.24
N ASN A 42 -7.93 -4.28 0.60
CA ASN A 42 -7.82 -4.50 -0.84
C ASN A 42 -7.07 -5.80 -1.13
N ILE A 43 -7.78 -6.82 -1.58
CA ILE A 43 -7.19 -8.15 -1.86
C ILE A 43 -6.54 -8.26 -3.24
N SER A 44 -6.31 -7.14 -3.93
CA SER A 44 -5.66 -7.09 -5.25
C SER A 44 -4.33 -6.34 -5.24
N LEU A 45 -4.15 -5.40 -4.31
CA LEU A 45 -3.02 -4.47 -4.25
C LEU A 45 -2.57 -4.26 -2.81
N SER A 46 -1.29 -3.96 -2.64
CA SER A 46 -0.71 -3.56 -1.35
C SER A 46 -0.63 -2.04 -1.20
N SER A 47 -0.54 -1.59 0.05
CA SER A 47 -0.23 -0.20 0.40
C SER A 47 1.16 -0.06 1.01
N VAL A 48 1.68 1.16 1.08
CA VAL A 48 3.00 1.50 1.62
C VAL A 48 2.86 2.42 2.83
N GLN A 49 3.42 1.98 3.95
CA GLN A 49 3.53 2.75 5.18
C GLN A 49 4.95 3.32 5.31
N LEU A 50 5.04 4.63 5.50
CA LEU A 50 6.27 5.31 5.89
C LEU A 50 6.16 5.82 7.33
N PRO A 51 7.23 5.74 8.15
CA PRO A 51 7.31 6.48 9.39
C PRO A 51 7.17 7.99 9.16
N THR A 52 6.62 8.71 10.13
CA THR A 52 6.31 10.16 9.99
C THR A 52 7.54 11.06 9.87
N ASN A 53 8.72 10.57 10.23
CA ASN A 53 9.99 11.30 10.12
C ASN A 53 10.73 11.03 8.79
N VAL A 54 10.13 10.25 7.88
CA VAL A 54 10.74 9.88 6.60
C VAL A 54 10.20 10.75 5.47
N TYR A 55 11.09 11.28 4.64
CA TYR A 55 10.72 12.07 3.47
C TYR A 55 10.26 11.15 2.33
N ASN A 56 8.97 11.23 1.99
CA ASN A 56 8.33 10.36 0.99
C ASN A 56 8.81 10.56 -0.46
N LYS A 57 9.54 11.63 -0.76
CA LYS A 57 10.11 11.89 -2.09
C LYS A 57 11.61 11.61 -2.17
N ASP A 58 12.18 10.96 -1.15
CA ASP A 58 13.56 10.48 -1.19
C ASP A 58 13.73 9.45 -2.33
N PRO A 59 14.71 9.64 -3.24
CA PRO A 59 14.92 8.73 -4.37
C PRO A 59 15.12 7.26 -3.97
N ASP A 60 15.80 6.97 -2.85
CA ASP A 60 16.07 5.60 -2.42
C ASP A 60 14.79 4.91 -1.93
N ILE A 61 13.89 5.68 -1.32
CA ILE A 61 12.56 5.20 -0.92
C ILE A 61 11.70 4.99 -2.16
N LEU A 62 11.64 5.96 -3.07
CA LEU A 62 10.84 5.85 -4.28
C LEU A 62 11.27 4.66 -5.14
N ASN A 63 12.59 4.44 -5.28
CA ASN A 63 13.13 3.28 -6.00
C ASN A 63 12.76 1.97 -5.30
N GLY A 64 12.89 1.89 -3.98
CA GLY A 64 12.50 0.69 -3.23
C GLY A 64 11.00 0.42 -3.30
N VAL A 65 10.16 1.45 -3.21
CA VAL A 65 8.71 1.35 -3.36
C VAL A 65 8.37 0.82 -4.75
N TYR A 66 8.93 1.40 -5.81
CA TYR A 66 8.73 0.97 -7.19
C TYR A 66 9.17 -0.49 -7.41
N MET A 67 10.37 -0.87 -6.97
CA MET A 67 10.87 -2.24 -7.11
C MET A 67 10.01 -3.25 -6.35
N SER A 68 9.51 -2.89 -5.17
CA SER A 68 8.69 -3.78 -4.36
C SER A 68 7.25 -3.95 -4.87
N GLU A 69 6.80 -3.19 -5.88
CA GLU A 69 5.49 -3.42 -6.52
C GLU A 69 5.38 -4.82 -7.14
N ALA A 70 6.51 -5.41 -7.54
CA ALA A 70 6.58 -6.78 -8.03
C ALA A 70 6.11 -7.83 -7.00
N LEU A 71 5.98 -7.46 -5.72
CA LEU A 71 5.45 -8.33 -4.66
C LEU A 71 3.92 -8.44 -4.65
N ASN A 72 3.19 -7.52 -5.28
CA ASN A 72 1.72 -7.59 -5.36
C ASN A 72 1.21 -8.96 -5.87
N PRO A 73 1.64 -9.46 -7.05
CA PRO A 73 1.18 -10.76 -7.53
C PRO A 73 1.60 -11.92 -6.61
N VAL A 74 2.76 -11.81 -5.94
CA VAL A 74 3.23 -12.84 -5.00
C VAL A 74 2.33 -12.88 -3.75
N PHE A 75 1.96 -11.73 -3.20
CA PHE A 75 1.06 -11.66 -2.05
C PHE A 75 -0.33 -12.23 -2.38
N VAL A 76 -0.85 -11.88 -3.56
CA VAL A 76 -2.13 -12.39 -4.06
C VAL A 76 -2.06 -13.91 -4.27
N GLU A 77 -1.02 -14.42 -4.93
CA GLU A 77 -0.83 -15.86 -5.16
C GLU A 77 -0.72 -16.63 -3.83
N ASN A 78 0.01 -16.08 -2.85
CA ASN A 78 0.11 -16.68 -1.53
C ASN A 78 -1.26 -16.80 -0.86
N PHE A 79 -2.07 -15.74 -0.90
CA PHE A 79 -3.42 -15.73 -0.32
C PHE A 79 -4.38 -16.67 -1.06
N GLN A 80 -4.28 -16.76 -2.39
CA GLN A 80 -5.07 -17.71 -3.19
C GLN A 80 -4.69 -19.17 -2.88
N ARG A 81 -3.40 -19.44 -2.65
CA ARG A 81 -2.91 -20.77 -2.32
C ARG A 81 -3.26 -21.18 -0.89
N ASP A 82 -3.19 -20.24 0.05
CA ASP A 82 -3.56 -20.44 1.45
C ASP A 82 -4.46 -19.29 1.95
N PRO A 83 -5.79 -19.47 1.85
CA PRO A 83 -6.75 -18.47 2.31
C PRO A 83 -6.77 -18.26 3.83
N THR A 84 -6.00 -19.03 4.61
CA THR A 84 -5.88 -18.82 6.06
C THR A 84 -4.86 -17.75 6.41
N LEU A 85 -4.02 -17.34 5.44
CA LEU A 85 -3.04 -16.27 5.62
C LEU A 85 -3.72 -14.96 6.00
N THR A 86 -3.19 -14.32 7.02
CA THR A 86 -3.60 -12.96 7.39
C THR A 86 -2.72 -11.95 6.65
N TRP A 87 -2.24 -10.92 7.34
CA TRP A 87 -1.44 -9.88 6.74
C TRP A 87 -0.06 -10.36 6.28
N GLN A 88 0.38 -9.87 5.14
CA GLN A 88 1.70 -10.08 4.56
C GLN A 88 2.45 -8.75 4.49
N TYR A 89 3.76 -8.79 4.73
CA TYR A 89 4.59 -7.58 4.85
C TYR A 89 5.94 -7.75 4.17
N PHE A 90 6.41 -6.68 3.55
CA PHE A 90 7.81 -6.49 3.16
C PHE A 90 8.36 -5.25 3.87
N GLY A 91 9.45 -5.42 4.61
CA GLY A 91 10.17 -4.31 5.24
C GLY A 91 11.41 -3.95 4.43
N SER A 92 11.46 -2.72 3.93
CA SER A 92 12.64 -2.20 3.24
C SER A 92 13.68 -1.67 4.23
N SER A 93 14.96 -1.93 3.98
CA SER A 93 16.06 -1.30 4.70
C SER A 93 16.12 0.22 4.49
N THR A 94 15.45 0.75 3.45
CA THR A 94 15.33 2.20 3.21
C THR A 94 14.23 2.87 4.04
N GLY A 95 13.51 2.12 4.88
CA GLY A 95 12.63 2.70 5.90
C GLY A 95 11.15 2.79 5.54
N PHE A 96 10.63 1.89 4.72
CA PHE A 96 9.19 1.75 4.48
C PHE A 96 8.73 0.29 4.63
N PHE A 97 7.44 0.10 4.89
CA PHE A 97 6.78 -1.19 4.82
C PHE A 97 5.81 -1.23 3.64
N ARG A 98 5.76 -2.34 2.93
CA ARG A 98 4.67 -2.68 2.00
C ARG A 98 3.79 -3.74 2.65
N ILE A 99 2.48 -3.50 2.68
CA ILE A 99 1.51 -4.24 3.49
C ILE A 99 0.38 -4.74 2.59
N TYR A 100 0.02 -6.02 2.71
CA TYR A 100 -1.10 -6.64 1.99
C TYR A 100 -1.95 -7.51 2.94
N PRO A 101 -3.28 -7.59 2.72
CA PRO A 101 -4.08 -6.70 1.88
C PRO A 101 -4.32 -5.34 2.55
#